data_AF-A0A951CYG9-F1
#
_entry.id   AF-A0A951CYG9-F1
#
_cell.length_a   1.000
_cell.length_b   1.000
_cell.length_c   1.000
_cell.angle_alpha   90.00
_cell.angle_beta   90.00
_cell.angle_gamma   90.00
#
_symmetry.space_group_name_H-M   'P 1'
#
loop_
_entity.id
_entity.type
_entity.pdbx_description
1 polymer ?
#
loop_
_entity_poly.entity_id
_entity_poly.type
_entity_poly.pdbx_seq_one_letter_code
_entity_poly.pdbx_strand_id
1 'polypeptide(L)'
;MSTEQKDSGAPARPESEDEETRRFRVYRYKRGDGGERFDEFEVPVGPHTTVLDALRWIQRHRDPSLAVRHSCLHASCGTCGMQVDGREELACVCSVGDHGAEITVEPLANLPVLTDLVVEMNGFFARFPHTHPTIRASVSQSEGDAGEIHLEGGHEVTLDLPGPLHYHPFHHHHRAAPPGADFVRLEDCIECGLC
;
A
#
# COMPACT_ATOMS: atom_id res chain seq x y z
N MET A 1 -32.48 17.93 39.49
CA MET A 1 -31.15 18.53 39.71
C MET A 1 -30.14 17.41 39.67
N SER A 2 -29.06 17.63 38.90
CA SER A 2 -27.97 16.70 38.56
C SER A 2 -28.31 15.70 37.46
N THR A 3 -27.55 15.56 36.37
CA THR A 3 -26.44 16.33 35.76
C THR A 3 -26.29 15.72 34.36
N GLU A 4 -26.46 16.50 33.30
CA GLU A 4 -26.17 16.10 31.92
C GLU A 4 -24.64 16.07 31.71
N GLN A 5 -24.10 14.87 31.44
CA GLN A 5 -22.73 14.71 30.94
C GLN A 5 -22.70 15.05 29.44
N LYS A 6 -22.19 16.23 29.12
CA LYS A 6 -21.85 16.67 27.77
C LYS A 6 -20.44 16.17 27.46
N ASP A 7 -20.36 15.05 26.74
CA ASP A 7 -19.09 14.53 26.25
C ASP A 7 -18.62 15.40 25.07
N SER A 8 -17.60 16.21 25.32
CA SER A 8 -17.07 17.17 24.37
C SER A 8 -16.23 16.44 23.32
N GLY A 9 -16.85 16.15 22.18
CA GLY A 9 -16.14 15.84 20.95
C GLY A 9 -15.14 16.96 20.64
N ALA A 10 -13.86 16.62 20.64
CA ALA A 10 -12.81 17.55 20.26
C ALA A 10 -13.03 17.97 18.80
N PRO A 11 -13.14 19.27 18.48
CA PRO A 11 -13.13 19.71 17.10
C PRO A 11 -11.71 19.51 16.54
N ALA A 12 -11.62 18.86 15.37
CA ALA A 12 -10.42 18.89 14.55
C ALA A 12 -10.06 20.36 14.26
N ARG A 13 -8.83 20.77 14.57
CA ARG A 13 -8.33 22.13 14.32
C ARG A 13 -8.05 22.31 12.82
N PRO A 14 -8.63 23.31 12.14
CA PRO A 14 -8.21 23.70 10.80
C PRO A 14 -7.37 24.98 10.90
N GLU A 15 -6.05 24.91 10.74
CA GLU A 15 -5.20 26.11 10.85
C GLU A 15 -4.00 26.08 9.87
N SER A 16 -4.27 26.31 8.59
CA SER A 16 -3.30 26.93 7.68
C SER A 16 -4.03 27.71 6.58
N GLU A 17 -3.75 29.01 6.46
CA GLU A 17 -4.53 30.04 5.75
C GLU A 17 -4.28 30.12 4.23
N ASP A 18 -3.87 29.03 3.58
CA ASP A 18 -3.84 28.93 2.12
C ASP A 18 -4.47 27.58 1.71
N GLU A 19 -5.80 27.50 1.76
CA GLU A 19 -6.54 26.33 1.26
C GLU A 19 -6.50 26.32 -0.27
N GLU A 20 -5.35 25.94 -0.82
CA GLU A 20 -5.22 25.67 -2.25
C GLU A 20 -6.24 24.60 -2.63
N THR A 21 -7.09 24.87 -3.61
CA THR A 21 -8.11 23.92 -4.07
C THR A 21 -7.71 23.40 -5.44
N ARG A 22 -7.82 22.08 -5.62
CA ARG A 22 -7.59 21.41 -6.91
C ARG A 22 -8.89 20.76 -7.40
N ARG A 23 -9.09 20.76 -8.72
CA ARG A 23 -10.23 20.10 -9.35
C ARG A 23 -9.87 18.65 -9.63
N PHE A 24 -10.66 17.72 -9.11
CA PHE A 24 -10.54 16.29 -9.37
C PHE A 24 -11.67 15.86 -10.29
N ARG A 25 -11.31 15.33 -11.46
CA ARG A 25 -12.25 14.69 -12.39
C ARG A 25 -12.14 13.19 -12.20
N VAL A 26 -13.10 12.61 -11.48
CA VAL A 26 -13.03 11.21 -11.01
C VAL A 26 -13.96 10.34 -11.84
N TYR A 27 -13.43 9.25 -12.37
CA TYR A 27 -14.21 8.24 -13.06
C TYR A 27 -15.23 7.57 -12.12
N ARG A 28 -16.45 7.43 -12.60
CA ARG A 28 -17.58 6.83 -11.88
C ARG A 28 -18.24 5.76 -12.71
N TYR A 29 -18.50 4.64 -12.07
CA TYR A 29 -19.19 3.51 -12.67
C TYR A 29 -19.88 2.69 -11.60
N LYS A 30 -21.17 2.43 -11.81
CA LYS A 30 -21.94 1.48 -11.01
C LYS A 30 -22.68 0.54 -11.96
N ARG A 31 -22.54 -0.76 -11.72
CA ARG A 31 -23.20 -1.77 -12.56
C ARG A 31 -24.72 -1.59 -12.49
N GLY A 32 -25.33 -1.32 -13.65
CA GLY A 32 -26.77 -1.13 -13.77
C GLY A 32 -27.27 0.31 -13.58
N ASP A 33 -26.37 1.29 -13.40
CA ASP A 33 -26.72 2.69 -13.21
C ASP A 33 -26.01 3.59 -14.24
N GLY A 34 -26.75 4.06 -15.25
CA GLY A 34 -26.37 5.20 -16.10
C GLY A 34 -25.16 5.07 -17.02
N GLY A 35 -24.33 4.02 -16.87
CA GLY A 35 -23.09 3.85 -17.62
C GLY A 35 -21.90 4.56 -16.97
N GLU A 36 -20.81 4.63 -17.73
CA GLU A 36 -19.56 5.27 -17.30
C GLU A 36 -19.69 6.79 -17.39
N ARG A 37 -19.22 7.52 -16.37
CA ARG A 37 -19.22 8.98 -16.36
C ARG A 37 -18.02 9.53 -15.57
N PHE A 38 -17.84 10.83 -15.62
CA PHE A 38 -16.91 11.55 -14.76
C PHE A 38 -17.67 12.54 -13.89
N ASP A 39 -17.37 12.52 -12.60
CA ASP A 39 -17.86 13.52 -11.64
C ASP A 39 -16.69 14.44 -11.26
N GLU A 40 -16.97 15.73 -11.09
CA GLU A 40 -15.96 16.73 -10.74
C GLU A 40 -16.10 17.17 -9.28
N PHE A 41 -14.96 17.29 -8.59
CA PHE A 41 -14.90 17.66 -7.19
C PHE A 41 -13.83 18.73 -6.97
N GLU A 42 -14.17 19.76 -6.20
CA GLU A 42 -13.20 20.71 -5.67
C GLU A 42 -12.71 20.23 -4.31
N VAL A 43 -11.40 19.97 -4.22
CA VAL A 43 -10.77 19.37 -3.05
C VAL A 43 -9.71 20.34 -2.49
N PRO A 44 -9.77 20.69 -1.20
CA PRO A 44 -8.70 21.42 -0.55
C PRO A 44 -7.47 20.51 -0.42
N VAL A 45 -6.32 21.03 -0.83
CA VAL A 45 -5.04 20.34 -0.83
C VAL A 45 -3.99 21.17 -0.09
N GLY A 46 -3.03 20.48 0.50
CA GLY A 46 -1.81 21.08 1.06
C GLY A 46 -0.56 20.55 0.37
N PRO A 47 0.63 20.99 0.82
CA PRO A 47 1.91 20.69 0.16
C PRO A 47 2.30 19.20 0.17
N HIS A 48 1.67 18.40 1.04
CA HIS A 48 1.94 16.97 1.19
C HIS A 48 0.71 16.11 0.88
N THR A 49 -0.33 16.69 0.29
CA THR A 49 -1.54 15.94 -0.05
C THR A 49 -1.24 14.97 -1.18
N THR A 50 -1.59 13.70 -0.97
CA THR A 50 -1.54 12.69 -2.02
C THR A 50 -2.87 12.60 -2.76
N VAL A 51 -2.87 11.99 -3.95
CA VAL A 51 -4.11 11.70 -4.69
C VAL A 51 -5.06 10.86 -3.84
N LEU A 52 -4.55 9.89 -3.08
CA LEU A 52 -5.39 9.07 -2.20
C LEU A 52 -6.00 9.88 -1.05
N ASP A 53 -5.27 10.85 -0.48
CA ASP A 53 -5.80 11.73 0.55
C ASP A 53 -6.96 12.58 0.02
N ALA A 54 -6.81 13.11 -1.20
CA ALA A 54 -7.86 13.85 -1.89
C ALA A 54 -9.11 12.98 -2.16
N LEU A 55 -8.93 11.76 -2.67
CA LEU A 55 -10.05 10.83 -2.90
C LEU A 55 -10.76 10.45 -1.60
N ARG A 56 -10.01 10.22 -0.52
CA ARG A 56 -10.57 9.95 0.80
C ARG A 56 -11.27 11.17 1.39
N TRP A 57 -10.78 12.37 1.09
CA TRP A 57 -11.47 13.61 1.46
C TRP A 57 -12.81 13.74 0.73
N ILE A 58 -12.86 13.45 -0.58
CA ILE A 58 -14.11 13.39 -1.36
C ILE A 58 -15.08 12.38 -0.72
N GLN A 59 -14.60 11.17 -0.42
CA GLN A 59 -15.42 10.12 0.19
C GLN A 59 -16.00 10.56 1.55
N ARG A 60 -15.23 11.27 2.38
CA ARG A 60 -15.69 11.71 3.70
C ARG A 60 -16.63 12.90 3.67
N HIS A 61 -16.41 13.85 2.77
CA HIS A 61 -17.05 15.17 2.85
C HIS A 61 -17.99 15.51 1.70
N ARG A 62 -17.89 14.81 0.56
CA ARG A 62 -18.64 15.14 -0.66
C ARG A 62 -19.52 13.99 -1.12
N ASP A 63 -18.94 12.80 -1.35
CA ASP A 63 -19.68 11.62 -1.82
C ASP A 63 -19.17 10.33 -1.16
N PRO A 64 -19.82 9.88 -0.06
CA PRO A 64 -19.51 8.61 0.60
C PRO A 64 -19.70 7.37 -0.25
N SER A 65 -20.37 7.47 -1.41
CA SER A 65 -20.58 6.36 -2.32
C SER A 65 -19.43 6.12 -3.30
N LEU A 66 -18.41 6.99 -3.31
CA LEU A 66 -17.20 6.80 -4.12
C LEU A 66 -16.42 5.57 -3.62
N ALA A 67 -16.21 4.59 -4.50
CA ALA A 67 -15.46 3.38 -4.19
C ALA A 67 -13.98 3.49 -4.61
N VAL A 68 -13.08 3.32 -3.63
CA VAL A 68 -11.62 3.33 -3.81
C VAL A 68 -11.02 2.20 -2.98
N ARG A 69 -10.04 1.46 -3.52
CA ARG A 69 -9.33 0.39 -2.81
C ARG A 69 -8.01 0.91 -2.24
N HIS A 70 -7.74 0.69 -0.95
CA HIS A 70 -6.48 1.05 -0.32
C HIS A 70 -6.20 0.19 0.92
N SER A 71 -4.93 0.09 1.35
CA SER A 71 -4.56 -0.59 2.61
C SER A 71 -3.37 0.08 3.30
N CYS A 72 -2.13 -0.15 2.83
CA CYS A 72 -0.90 0.19 3.57
C CYS A 72 -0.56 1.69 3.70
N LEU A 73 -1.00 2.54 2.76
CA LEU A 73 -0.66 3.97 2.71
C LEU A 73 0.84 4.33 2.55
N HIS A 74 1.70 3.35 2.30
CA HIS A 74 3.14 3.57 2.17
C HIS A 74 3.76 2.74 1.02
N ALA A 75 2.98 2.55 -0.05
CA ALA A 75 3.39 1.88 -1.29
C ALA A 75 3.91 0.43 -1.19
N SER A 76 3.69 -0.28 -0.07
CA SER A 76 4.12 -1.69 0.04
C SER A 76 3.14 -2.68 -0.60
N CYS A 77 1.84 -2.40 -0.53
CA CYS A 77 0.80 -3.37 -0.92
C CYS A 77 0.30 -3.24 -2.36
N GLY A 78 0.59 -2.13 -3.05
CA GLY A 78 0.08 -1.86 -4.42
C GLY A 78 -1.44 -1.74 -4.58
N THR A 79 -2.23 -1.79 -3.50
CA THR A 79 -3.70 -1.88 -3.57
C THR A 79 -4.39 -0.62 -4.12
N CYS A 80 -3.77 0.55 -3.97
CA CYS A 80 -4.29 1.84 -4.46
C CYS A 80 -3.72 2.22 -5.83
N GLY A 81 -3.40 1.22 -6.66
CA GLY A 81 -3.01 1.46 -8.05
C GLY A 81 -4.21 1.97 -8.85
N MET A 82 -4.00 3.06 -9.59
CA MET A 82 -4.99 3.68 -10.47
C MET A 82 -4.28 4.57 -11.49
N GLN A 83 -5.02 5.03 -12.49
CA GLN A 83 -4.51 5.94 -13.48
C GLN A 83 -4.75 7.39 -13.02
N VAL A 84 -3.69 8.21 -12.97
CA VAL A 84 -3.73 9.63 -12.64
C VAL A 84 -3.14 10.42 -13.81
N ASP A 85 -3.94 11.29 -14.42
CA ASP A 85 -3.59 12.04 -15.65
C ASP A 85 -2.98 11.14 -16.74
N GLY A 86 -3.57 9.97 -16.95
CA GLY A 86 -3.13 9.00 -17.96
C GLY A 86 -1.91 8.16 -17.57
N ARG A 87 -1.38 8.28 -16.35
CA ARG A 87 -0.23 7.50 -15.86
C ARG A 87 -0.65 6.54 -14.76
N GLU A 88 -0.15 5.30 -14.82
CA GLU A 88 -0.42 4.31 -13.78
C GLU A 88 0.45 4.59 -12.55
N GLU A 89 -0.20 4.99 -11.46
CA GLU A 89 0.45 5.49 -10.24
C GLU A 89 -0.10 4.81 -8.99
N LEU A 90 0.68 4.83 -7.91
CA LEU A 90 0.19 4.46 -6.58
C LEU A 90 -0.34 5.71 -5.89
N ALA A 91 -1.66 5.84 -5.81
CA ALA A 91 -2.31 7.06 -5.30
C ALA A 91 -1.87 7.47 -3.89
N CYS A 92 -1.40 6.53 -3.04
CA CYS A 92 -0.94 6.81 -1.68
C CYS A 92 0.42 7.51 -1.58
N VAL A 93 1.19 7.57 -2.67
CA VAL A 93 2.50 8.26 -2.73
C VAL A 93 2.60 9.23 -3.90
N CYS A 94 1.58 9.27 -4.75
CA CYS A 94 1.43 10.25 -5.83
C CYS A 94 1.02 11.60 -5.24
N SER A 95 1.92 12.58 -5.29
CA SER A 95 1.69 13.94 -4.77
C SER A 95 0.81 14.74 -5.73
N VAL A 96 -0.21 15.42 -5.22
CA VAL A 96 -1.03 16.33 -6.05
C VAL A 96 -0.23 17.50 -6.62
N GLY A 97 0.90 17.85 -5.98
CA GLY A 97 1.78 18.92 -6.42
C GLY A 97 2.53 18.62 -7.73
N ASP A 98 2.63 17.34 -8.11
CA ASP A 98 3.27 16.91 -9.36
C ASP A 98 2.34 17.10 -10.58
N HIS A 99 1.09 17.49 -10.35
CA HIS A 99 0.02 17.59 -11.34
C HIS A 99 -0.49 19.03 -11.52
N GLY A 100 -1.27 19.22 -12.57
CA GLY A 100 -1.92 20.50 -12.90
C GLY A 100 -3.08 20.86 -11.97
N ALA A 101 -3.72 21.99 -12.24
CA ALA A 101 -4.86 22.47 -11.45
C ALA A 101 -6.08 21.53 -11.52
N GLU A 102 -6.21 20.79 -12.62
CA GLU A 102 -7.16 19.69 -12.80
C GLU A 102 -6.39 18.37 -12.82
N ILE A 103 -6.88 17.39 -12.06
CA ILE A 103 -6.33 16.05 -11.95
C ILE A 103 -7.43 15.06 -12.34
N THR A 104 -7.19 14.27 -13.38
CA THR A 104 -8.10 13.20 -13.81
C THR A 104 -7.69 11.89 -13.16
N VAL A 105 -8.66 11.20 -12.54
CA VAL A 105 -8.43 9.91 -11.87
C VAL A 105 -9.34 8.86 -12.48
N GLU A 106 -8.72 7.79 -12.97
CA GLU A 106 -9.36 6.69 -13.68
C GLU A 106 -8.94 5.34 -13.09
N PRO A 107 -9.74 4.27 -13.22
CA PRO A 107 -9.32 2.94 -12.83
C PRO A 107 -8.10 2.48 -13.65
N LEU A 108 -7.36 1.51 -13.11
CA LEU A 108 -6.24 0.87 -13.84
C LEU A 108 -6.66 0.44 -15.25
N ALA A 109 -5.87 0.82 -16.26
CA ALA A 109 -6.16 0.44 -17.63
C ALA A 109 -6.08 -1.08 -17.85
N ASN A 110 -6.82 -1.55 -18.86
CA ASN A 110 -6.85 -2.96 -19.29
C ASN A 110 -7.36 -3.97 -18.26
N LEU A 111 -7.94 -3.51 -17.15
CA LEU A 111 -8.58 -4.37 -16.15
C LEU A 111 -10.09 -4.14 -16.11
N PRO A 112 -10.91 -5.18 -15.88
CA PRO A 112 -12.35 -5.01 -15.77
C PRO A 112 -12.71 -4.15 -14.55
N VAL A 113 -13.46 -3.07 -14.77
CA VAL A 113 -13.92 -2.20 -13.68
C VAL A 113 -15.10 -2.85 -12.96
N LEU A 114 -15.02 -2.97 -11.64
CA LEU A 114 -16.11 -3.47 -10.79
C LEU A 114 -17.05 -2.34 -10.37
N THR A 115 -16.48 -1.25 -9.84
CA THR A 115 -17.22 -0.04 -9.43
C THR A 115 -16.24 1.12 -9.24
N ASP A 116 -16.58 2.30 -9.75
CA ASP A 116 -15.75 3.52 -9.72
C ASP A 116 -14.26 3.23 -10.03
N LEU A 117 -13.36 3.40 -9.07
CA LEU A 117 -11.91 3.19 -9.23
C LEU A 117 -11.45 1.77 -8.86
N VAL A 118 -12.38 0.84 -8.58
CA VAL A 118 -12.09 -0.53 -8.17
C VAL A 118 -12.16 -1.47 -9.37
N VAL A 119 -11.07 -2.19 -9.62
CA VAL A 119 -10.93 -3.17 -10.70
C VAL A 119 -10.88 -4.61 -10.19
N GLU A 120 -11.15 -5.55 -11.09
CA GLU A 120 -11.01 -6.99 -10.88
C GLU A 120 -9.54 -7.40 -11.11
N MET A 121 -8.88 -7.94 -10.08
CA MET A 121 -7.45 -8.27 -10.11
C MET A 121 -7.17 -9.78 -10.23
N ASN A 122 -8.18 -10.66 -10.07
CA ASN A 122 -7.96 -12.10 -10.10
C ASN A 122 -7.41 -12.55 -11.45
N GLY A 123 -7.93 -12.00 -12.56
CA GLY A 123 -7.42 -12.30 -13.90
C GLY A 123 -5.96 -11.90 -14.10
N PHE A 124 -5.50 -10.85 -13.42
CA PHE A 124 -4.09 -10.43 -13.41
C PHE A 124 -3.24 -11.41 -12.61
N PHE A 125 -3.64 -11.73 -11.37
CA PHE A 125 -2.89 -12.64 -10.51
C PHE A 125 -2.83 -14.07 -11.04
N ALA A 126 -3.87 -14.53 -11.73
CA ALA A 126 -3.90 -15.85 -12.35
C ALA A 126 -2.85 -16.03 -13.46
N ARG A 127 -2.31 -14.94 -14.01
CA ARG A 127 -1.24 -14.97 -15.02
C ARG A 127 0.16 -14.99 -14.42
N PHE A 128 0.30 -14.81 -13.10
CA PHE A 128 1.61 -14.91 -12.47
C PHE A 128 2.11 -16.35 -12.58
N PRO A 129 3.37 -16.55 -12.98
CA PRO A 129 3.93 -17.88 -13.06
C PRO A 129 3.96 -18.49 -11.65
N HIS A 130 3.35 -19.66 -11.50
CA HIS A 130 3.36 -20.41 -10.23
C HIS A 130 4.77 -20.86 -9.81
N THR A 131 5.75 -20.75 -10.71
CA THR A 131 7.17 -20.92 -10.44
C THR A 131 7.74 -19.64 -9.82
N HIS A 132 7.36 -19.33 -8.58
CA HIS A 132 8.11 -18.37 -7.78
C HIS A 132 9.47 -18.98 -7.38
N PRO A 133 10.55 -18.18 -7.30
CA PRO A 133 11.77 -18.66 -6.66
C PRO A 133 11.42 -18.99 -5.21
N THR A 134 11.43 -20.27 -4.90
CA THR A 134 11.27 -20.79 -3.55
C THR A 134 12.37 -20.18 -2.70
N ILE A 135 12.07 -19.83 -1.44
CA ILE A 135 13.08 -19.33 -0.51
C ILE A 135 14.25 -20.32 -0.51
N ARG A 136 15.43 -19.84 -0.89
CA ARG A 136 16.65 -20.62 -0.87
C ARG A 136 16.89 -20.99 0.59
N ALA A 137 17.03 -22.27 0.89
CA ALA A 137 17.36 -22.72 2.24
C ALA A 137 18.59 -21.95 2.73
N SER A 138 18.52 -21.38 3.93
CA SER A 138 19.70 -20.81 4.58
C SER A 138 20.69 -21.94 4.81
N VAL A 139 21.85 -21.86 4.15
CA VAL A 139 22.97 -22.72 4.51
C VAL A 139 23.47 -22.23 5.87
N SER A 140 23.22 -22.99 6.93
CA SER A 140 23.95 -22.80 8.18
C SER A 140 25.42 -23.13 7.88
N GLN A 141 26.31 -22.14 7.95
CA GLN A 141 27.73 -22.44 7.98
C GLN A 141 28.00 -23.26 9.25
N SER A 142 28.27 -24.56 9.10
CA SER A 142 28.98 -25.27 10.16
C SER A 142 30.36 -24.65 10.25
N GLU A 143 30.76 -24.26 11.46
CA GLU A 143 32.10 -23.72 11.75
C GLU A 143 33.17 -24.64 11.12
N GLY A 144 33.82 -24.19 10.04
CA GLY A 144 34.99 -24.88 9.50
C GLY A 144 35.18 -25.00 8.00
N ASP A 145 34.46 -24.28 7.13
CA ASP A 145 34.84 -24.22 5.70
C ASP A 145 35.06 -22.77 5.26
N ALA A 146 36.33 -22.34 5.31
CA ALA A 146 36.78 -21.13 4.64
C ALA A 146 36.86 -21.41 3.13
N GLY A 147 35.69 -21.54 2.50
CA GLY A 147 35.55 -21.63 1.05
C GLY A 147 35.68 -20.25 0.43
N GLU A 148 36.74 -20.06 -0.34
CA GLU A 148 37.05 -18.85 -1.10
C GLU A 148 35.89 -18.48 -2.05
N ILE A 149 35.29 -17.31 -1.86
CA ILE A 149 34.26 -16.78 -2.75
C ILE A 149 34.91 -16.09 -3.96
N HIS A 150 34.98 -16.79 -5.10
CA HIS A 150 35.31 -16.14 -6.37
C HIS A 150 34.09 -15.36 -6.89
N LEU A 151 34.14 -14.05 -6.78
CA LEU A 151 33.21 -13.13 -7.44
C LEU A 151 33.78 -12.76 -8.81
N GLU A 152 33.16 -13.24 -9.88
CA GLU A 152 33.51 -12.78 -11.23
C GLU A 152 33.00 -11.35 -11.43
N GLY A 153 33.92 -10.40 -11.61
CA GLY A 153 33.64 -9.00 -11.97
C GLY A 153 33.67 -8.03 -10.80
N GLY A 154 34.88 -7.62 -10.37
CA GLY A 154 35.11 -6.75 -9.23
C GLY A 154 34.83 -5.27 -9.48
N HIS A 155 33.99 -4.68 -8.62
CA HIS A 155 34.21 -3.34 -8.08
C HIS A 155 34.15 -3.47 -6.57
N GLU A 156 35.31 -3.40 -5.92
CA GLU A 156 35.44 -3.50 -4.47
C GLU A 156 34.92 -2.22 -3.82
N VAL A 157 33.88 -2.35 -2.98
CA VAL A 157 33.42 -1.26 -2.11
C VAL A 157 33.62 -1.71 -0.67
N THR A 158 34.70 -1.25 -0.06
CA THR A 158 34.99 -1.48 1.35
C THR A 158 34.16 -0.47 2.17
N LEU A 159 33.11 -0.96 2.84
CA LEU A 159 32.42 -0.18 3.86
C LEU A 159 33.01 -0.54 5.23
N ASP A 160 33.74 0.42 5.81
CA ASP A 160 34.31 0.33 7.14
C ASP A 160 33.21 0.59 8.17
N LEU A 161 32.58 -0.49 8.67
CA LEU A 161 31.57 -0.40 9.73
C LEU A 161 32.25 -0.54 11.11
N PRO A 162 32.11 0.45 12.01
CA PRO A 162 32.75 0.40 13.31
C PRO A 162 31.98 -0.50 14.29
N GLY A 163 32.61 -1.59 14.71
CA GLY A 163 32.34 -2.28 15.98
C GLY A 163 31.20 -3.32 15.99
N PRO A 164 31.26 -4.30 16.92
CA PRO A 164 30.32 -5.41 16.94
C PRO A 164 28.93 -4.99 17.43
N LEU A 165 27.90 -5.34 16.65
CA LEU A 165 26.50 -5.18 17.04
C LEU A 165 26.09 -6.32 17.99
N HIS A 166 25.78 -5.99 19.23
CA HIS A 166 25.25 -6.93 20.21
C HIS A 166 23.74 -7.10 20.01
N TYR A 167 23.30 -8.32 19.68
CA TYR A 167 21.89 -8.71 19.56
C TYR A 167 21.41 -9.37 20.87
N HIS A 168 20.34 -8.83 21.47
CA HIS A 168 19.69 -9.43 22.64
C HIS A 168 18.56 -10.38 22.21
N PRO A 169 18.48 -11.62 22.74
CA PRO A 169 17.47 -12.57 22.32
C PRO A 169 16.11 -12.32 23.02
N PHE A 170 15.07 -12.17 22.22
CA PHE A 170 13.67 -12.30 22.66
C PHE A 170 13.37 -13.78 22.93
N HIS A 171 13.03 -14.12 24.17
CA HIS A 171 12.54 -15.45 24.54
C HIS A 171 11.13 -15.68 24.00
N HIS A 172 10.98 -16.45 22.93
CA HIS A 172 9.70 -17.07 22.55
C HIS A 172 9.76 -18.59 22.77
N HIS A 173 8.78 -19.09 23.52
CA HIS A 173 8.54 -20.52 23.72
C HIS A 173 8.09 -21.17 22.41
N HIS A 174 9.02 -21.78 21.67
CA HIS A 174 8.68 -22.66 20.55
C HIS A 174 8.09 -23.97 21.08
N ARG A 175 6.85 -24.29 20.71
CA ARG A 175 6.39 -25.69 20.66
C ARG A 175 7.05 -26.34 19.43
N ALA A 176 7.68 -27.49 19.65
CA ALA A 176 8.33 -28.25 18.60
C ALA A 176 7.33 -28.71 17.52
N ALA A 177 7.71 -28.57 16.26
CA ALA A 177 6.98 -29.12 15.13
C ALA A 177 7.04 -30.66 15.15
N PRO A 178 5.96 -31.38 14.76
CA PRO A 178 5.97 -32.84 14.72
C PRO A 178 6.87 -33.37 13.59
N PRO A 179 7.51 -34.54 13.79
CA PRO A 179 8.46 -35.09 12.82
C PRO A 179 7.75 -35.58 11.55
N GLY A 180 8.23 -35.14 10.39
CA GLY A 180 7.75 -35.56 9.06
C GLY A 180 7.14 -34.47 8.18
N ALA A 181 7.14 -33.20 8.59
CA ALA A 181 6.69 -32.08 7.77
C ALA A 181 7.89 -31.32 7.17
N ASP A 182 8.36 -31.73 5.99
CA ASP A 182 9.47 -31.05 5.30
C ASP A 182 9.07 -29.75 4.59
N PHE A 183 7.77 -29.38 4.62
CA PHE A 183 7.27 -28.15 4.02
C PHE A 183 6.09 -27.62 4.83
N VAL A 184 6.25 -26.44 5.42
CA VAL A 184 5.14 -25.69 6.02
C VAL A 184 4.53 -24.83 4.92
N ARG A 185 3.21 -24.92 4.71
CA ARG A 185 2.53 -24.11 3.70
C ARG A 185 2.38 -22.68 4.22
N LEU A 186 2.43 -21.70 3.31
CA LEU A 186 2.30 -20.27 3.64
C LEU A 186 0.98 -19.95 4.37
N GLU A 187 -0.06 -20.74 4.09
CA GLU A 187 -1.38 -20.69 4.73
C GLU A 187 -1.35 -21.06 6.22
N ASP A 188 -0.50 -22.01 6.64
CA ASP A 188 -0.30 -22.36 8.06
C ASP A 188 0.50 -21.29 8.83
N CYS A 189 1.23 -20.44 8.11
CA CYS A 189 2.02 -19.36 8.67
C CYS A 189 1.16 -18.12 9.01
N ILE A 190 -0.01 -17.98 8.38
CA ILE A 190 -0.94 -16.87 8.60
C ILE A 190 -1.72 -17.04 9.92
N GLU A 191 -1.98 -18.27 10.37
CA GLU A 191 -2.71 -18.53 11.61
C GLU A 191 -1.89 -18.25 12.89
N CYS A 192 -0.56 -18.10 12.81
CA CYS A 192 0.27 -17.83 13.99
C CYS A 192 0.32 -16.35 14.42
N GLY A 193 -0.25 -15.43 13.62
CA GLY A 193 -0.48 -14.04 14.03
C GLY A 193 0.79 -13.22 14.32
N LEU A 194 1.97 -13.61 13.82
CA LEU A 194 3.16 -12.74 13.80
C LEU A 194 3.14 -11.84 12.55
N CYS A 195 2.17 -10.93 12.51
CA CYS A 195 2.17 -9.73 11.68
C CYS A 195 1.79 -8.54 12.57
#